data_AF-A0A947BHD9-F1
#
_entry.id   AF-A0A947BHD9-F1
#
_cell.length_a   1.000
_cell.length_b   1.000
_cell.length_c   1.000
_cell.angle_alpha   90.00
_cell.angle_beta   90.00
_cell.angle_gamma   90.00
#
_symmetry.space_group_name_H-M   'P 1'
#
loop_
_entity.id
_entity.type
_entity.pdbx_description
1 polymer ?
#
loop_
_entity_poly.entity_id
_entity_poly.type
_entity_poly.pdbx_seq_one_letter_code
_entity_poly.pdbx_strand_id
1 'polypeptide(L)'
;MQVPAHHAPGKGPDTQGLYDPRNEHDACGVGMVAHIKGEKSHAIVEQALTILANLDHRGAVGADPLLGDGAGLLIQTPDPLIRKWADAEGHLLPGEGDYALA
;
A
#
# COMPACT_ATOMS: atom_id res chain seq x y z
N MET A 1 6.17 8.69 -47.67
CA MET A 1 4.93 7.94 -48.00
C MET A 1 5.17 6.54 -47.45
N GLN A 2 4.59 6.02 -46.38
CA GLN A 2 3.46 6.36 -45.52
C GLN A 2 3.79 5.73 -44.14
N VAL A 3 3.63 6.47 -43.04
CA VAL A 3 3.50 5.88 -41.68
C VAL A 3 1.99 5.72 -41.45
N PRO A 4 1.46 4.60 -40.89
CA PRO A 4 1.16 4.50 -39.44
C PRO A 4 1.23 3.02 -38.92
N ALA A 5 1.10 2.66 -37.64
CA ALA A 5 0.20 3.19 -36.62
C ALA A 5 0.76 3.10 -35.20
N HIS A 6 0.38 4.12 -34.43
CA HIS A 6 0.47 4.22 -32.99
C HIS A 6 -0.11 2.97 -32.31
N HIS A 7 0.65 2.39 -31.38
CA HIS A 7 0.15 1.40 -30.43
C HIS A 7 -0.87 2.11 -29.52
N ALA A 8 -2.15 1.98 -29.86
CA ALA A 8 -3.24 2.37 -28.98
C ALA A 8 -3.17 1.54 -27.68
N PRO A 9 -3.56 2.08 -26.52
CA PRO A 9 -3.58 1.32 -25.28
C PRO A 9 -4.46 0.08 -25.48
N GLY A 10 -3.93 -1.09 -25.12
CA GLY A 10 -4.45 -2.40 -25.51
C GLY A 10 -5.93 -2.57 -25.16
N LYS A 11 -6.73 -2.86 -26.19
CA LYS A 11 -8.10 -3.36 -26.02
C LYS A 11 -7.99 -4.79 -25.47
N GLY A 12 -8.59 -5.06 -24.31
CA GLY A 12 -8.69 -6.42 -23.76
C GLY A 12 -9.36 -7.40 -24.74
N PRO A 13 -9.29 -8.72 -24.48
CA PRO A 13 -9.85 -9.72 -25.38
C PRO A 13 -11.35 -9.46 -25.63
N ASP A 14 -11.85 -9.81 -26.82
CA ASP A 14 -13.29 -9.70 -27.10
C ASP A 14 -14.08 -10.72 -26.26
N THR A 15 -15.38 -10.51 -26.09
CA THR A 15 -16.29 -11.40 -25.34
C THR A 15 -16.14 -12.85 -25.82
N GLN A 16 -15.80 -13.78 -24.92
CA GLN A 16 -15.62 -15.20 -25.25
C GLN A 16 -16.12 -16.12 -24.13
N GLY A 17 -17.04 -17.03 -24.43
CA GLY A 17 -17.63 -17.89 -23.39
C GLY A 17 -18.36 -17.06 -22.31
N LEU A 18 -18.03 -17.29 -21.03
CA LEU A 18 -18.54 -16.52 -19.89
C LEU A 18 -17.78 -15.21 -19.64
N TYR A 19 -16.71 -14.94 -20.39
CA TYR A 19 -15.93 -13.72 -20.25
C TYR A 19 -16.61 -12.55 -20.96
N ASP A 20 -16.87 -11.48 -20.20
CA ASP A 20 -17.34 -10.19 -20.71
C ASP A 20 -16.36 -9.09 -20.23
N PRO A 21 -15.66 -8.40 -21.14
CA PRO A 21 -14.69 -7.34 -20.79
C PRO A 21 -15.30 -6.22 -19.95
N ARG A 22 -16.63 -6.06 -19.97
CA ARG A 22 -17.33 -5.07 -19.15
C ARG A 22 -17.26 -5.37 -17.65
N ASN A 23 -16.94 -6.61 -17.27
CA ASN A 23 -16.81 -7.05 -15.88
C ASN A 23 -15.34 -7.05 -15.40
N GLU A 24 -14.39 -6.65 -16.25
CA GLU A 24 -12.97 -6.56 -15.88
C GLU A 24 -12.70 -5.29 -15.07
N HIS A 25 -12.34 -5.44 -13.79
CA HIS A 25 -12.08 -4.32 -12.89
C HIS A 25 -10.89 -4.62 -11.97
N ASP A 26 -9.92 -3.70 -11.90
CA ASP A 26 -8.82 -3.77 -10.93
C ASP A 26 -9.34 -3.47 -9.51
N ALA A 27 -9.16 -4.44 -8.60
CA ALA A 27 -9.64 -4.38 -7.22
C ALA A 27 -8.49 -4.14 -6.21
N CYS A 28 -7.74 -3.04 -6.34
CA CYS A 28 -6.70 -2.67 -5.36
C CYS A 28 -6.80 -1.20 -4.90
N GLY A 29 -6.88 -0.99 -3.59
CA GLY A 29 -6.89 0.33 -2.95
C GLY A 29 -5.50 0.82 -2.54
N VAL A 30 -5.21 2.10 -2.80
CA VAL A 30 -4.03 2.80 -2.25
C VAL A 30 -4.43 4.16 -1.72
N GLY A 31 -3.74 4.63 -0.69
CA GLY A 31 -3.92 5.96 -0.13
C GLY A 31 -2.66 6.46 0.54
N MET A 32 -2.58 7.78 0.75
CA MET A 32 -1.43 8.43 1.36
C MET A 32 -1.90 9.53 2.29
N VAL A 33 -1.20 9.67 3.41
CA VAL A 33 -1.37 10.77 4.35
C VAL A 33 0.01 11.29 4.73
N ALA A 34 0.14 12.61 4.80
CA ALA A 34 1.40 13.26 5.15
C ALA A 34 1.12 14.53 5.95
N HIS A 35 1.99 14.81 6.91
CA HIS A 35 1.99 16.11 7.58
C HIS A 35 2.68 17.14 6.68
N ILE A 36 1.98 18.22 6.30
CA ILE A 36 2.48 19.22 5.33
C ILE A 36 3.81 19.86 5.77
N LYS A 37 4.01 20.02 7.09
CA LYS A 37 5.26 20.55 7.67
C LYS A 37 6.32 19.48 7.97
N GLY A 38 6.04 18.21 7.72
CA GLY A 38 6.95 17.10 8.02
C GLY A 38 7.06 16.71 9.50
N GLU A 39 6.13 17.17 10.36
CA GLU A 39 6.11 16.79 11.77
C GLU A 39 5.66 15.33 11.93
N LYS A 40 6.46 14.53 12.63
CA LYS A 40 6.16 13.12 12.92
C LYS A 40 5.06 13.05 13.98
N SER A 41 4.00 12.28 13.73
CA SER A 41 2.90 12.08 14.68
C SER A 41 2.27 10.71 14.52
N HIS A 42 1.90 10.07 15.64
CA HIS A 42 1.15 8.81 15.62
C HIS A 42 -0.23 8.96 14.96
N ALA A 43 -0.80 10.17 14.96
CA ALA A 43 -2.06 10.46 14.28
C ALA A 43 -2.00 10.14 12.77
N ILE A 44 -0.83 10.25 12.13
CA ILE A 44 -0.64 9.88 10.72
C ILE A 44 -0.86 8.37 10.52
N VAL A 45 -0.39 7.55 11.46
CA VAL A 45 -0.56 6.09 11.43
C VAL A 45 -2.04 5.73 11.63
N GLU A 46 -2.71 6.35 12.59
CA GLU A 46 -4.15 6.16 12.84
C GLU A 46 -5.01 6.53 11.62
N GLN A 47 -4.68 7.65 10.97
CA GLN A 47 -5.33 8.10 9.74
C GLN A 47 -5.10 7.10 8.60
N ALA A 48 -3.88 6.57 8.45
CA ALA A 48 -3.58 5.59 7.42
C ALA A 48 -4.29 4.25 7.65
N LEU A 49 -4.41 3.80 8.91
CA LEU A 49 -5.24 2.64 9.27
C LEU A 49 -6.71 2.86 8.96
N THR A 50 -7.22 4.07 9.18
CA THR A 50 -8.60 4.45 8.81
C THR A 50 -8.79 4.39 7.29
N ILE A 51 -7.80 4.83 6.50
CA ILE A 51 -7.82 4.69 5.05
C ILE A 51 -7.90 3.21 4.64
N LEU A 52 -7.05 2.35 5.21
CA LEU A 52 -7.07 0.91 4.90
C LEU A 52 -8.44 0.28 5.23
N ALA A 53 -9.01 0.60 6.39
CA ALA A 53 -10.35 0.12 6.77
C ALA A 53 -11.43 0.59 5.78
N ASN A 54 -11.32 1.81 5.26
CA ASN A 54 -12.26 2.32 4.26
C ASN A 54 -12.06 1.70 2.86
N LEU A 55 -10.91 1.08 2.59
CA LEU A 55 -10.61 0.40 1.33
C LEU A 55 -11.01 -1.09 1.32
N ASP A 56 -11.56 -1.61 2.42
CA ASP A 56 -11.95 -3.02 2.58
C ASP A 56 -12.89 -3.52 1.45
N HIS A 57 -13.82 -2.67 1.01
CA HIS A 57 -14.72 -2.96 -0.12
C HIS A 57 -14.03 -3.16 -1.47
N ARG A 58 -12.73 -2.83 -1.56
CA ARG A 58 -11.90 -3.05 -2.75
C ARG A 58 -11.00 -4.28 -2.58
N GLY A 59 -10.95 -4.91 -1.42
CA GLY A 59 -10.23 -6.16 -1.21
C GLY A 59 -10.94 -7.34 -1.88
N ALA A 60 -10.19 -8.40 -2.16
CA ALA A 60 -10.79 -9.67 -2.54
C ALA A 60 -11.62 -10.20 -1.36
N VAL A 61 -12.88 -10.55 -1.62
CA VAL A 61 -13.75 -11.16 -0.63
C VAL A 61 -13.85 -12.66 -0.93
N GLY A 62 -13.39 -13.48 0.02
CA GLY A 62 -13.46 -14.94 -0.05
C GLY A 62 -14.75 -15.52 0.56
N ALA A 63 -14.84 -16.84 0.60
CA ALA A 63 -15.93 -17.54 1.30
C ALA A 63 -15.82 -17.43 2.84
N ASP A 64 -14.62 -17.18 3.35
CA ASP A 64 -14.35 -16.90 4.77
C ASP A 64 -14.21 -15.37 4.95
N PRO A 65 -15.11 -14.72 5.70
CA PRO A 65 -15.04 -13.28 5.93
C PRO A 65 -13.83 -12.84 6.77
N LEU A 66 -13.07 -13.77 7.37
CA LEU A 66 -11.85 -13.47 8.13
C LEU A 66 -10.58 -13.57 7.27
N LEU A 67 -10.69 -14.04 6.02
CA LEU A 67 -9.57 -14.20 5.11
C LEU A 67 -9.49 -12.99 4.15
N GLY A 68 -8.31 -12.40 4.04
CA GLY A 68 -8.01 -11.38 3.04
C GLY A 68 -6.64 -11.63 2.39
N ASP A 69 -6.48 -11.14 1.16
CA ASP A 69 -5.24 -11.33 0.38
C ASP A 69 -4.06 -10.53 0.95
N GLY A 70 -4.33 -9.39 1.59
CA GLY A 70 -3.33 -8.59 2.29
C GLY A 70 -3.65 -7.10 2.35
N ALA A 71 -3.15 -6.45 3.40
CA ALA A 71 -3.12 -5.00 3.56
C ALA A 71 -1.78 -4.61 4.20
N GLY A 72 -1.28 -3.42 3.89
CA GLY A 72 0.03 -2.98 4.37
C GLY A 72 0.15 -1.47 4.48
N LEU A 73 1.10 -1.03 5.31
CA LEU A 73 1.44 0.36 5.53
C LEU A 73 2.94 0.55 5.36
N LEU A 74 3.34 1.52 4.55
CA LEU A 74 4.73 1.98 4.48
C LEU A 74 4.87 3.25 5.33
N ILE A 75 5.79 3.24 6.29
CA ILE A 75 6.08 4.38 7.17
C ILE A 75 7.57 4.72 7.17
N GLN A 76 7.91 5.91 7.67
CA GLN A 76 9.28 6.23 8.05
C GLN A 76 9.74 5.33 9.21
N THR A 77 11.05 5.09 9.32
CA THR A 77 11.65 4.36 10.44
C THR A 77 11.15 4.92 11.78
N PRO A 78 10.49 4.10 12.62
CA PRO A 78 9.97 4.56 13.91
C PRO A 78 11.11 4.59 14.95
N ASP A 79 12.08 5.49 14.79
CA ASP A 79 13.31 5.56 15.60
C ASP A 79 13.06 5.45 17.12
N PRO A 80 12.08 6.16 17.72
CA PRO A 80 11.84 6.06 19.16
C PRO A 80 11.43 4.66 19.62
N LEU A 81 10.69 3.91 18.78
CA LEU A 81 10.26 2.54 19.10
C LEU A 81 11.44 1.57 19.06
N ILE A 82 12.26 1.69 18.03
CA ILE A 82 13.40 0.79 17.79
C ILE A 82 14.53 1.06 18.78
N ARG A 83 14.79 2.34 19.08
CA ARG A 83 15.77 2.74 20.10
C ARG A 83 15.38 2.24 21.49
N LYS A 84 14.09 2.33 21.85
CA LYS A 84 13.59 1.76 23.10
C LYS A 84 13.83 0.25 23.19
N TRP A 85 13.62 -0.50 22.10
CA TRP A 85 13.94 -1.92 22.05
C TRP A 85 15.44 -2.17 22.19
N ALA A 86 16.27 -1.45 21.42
CA ALA A 86 17.72 -1.62 21.44
C ALA A 86 18.31 -1.34 22.83
N ASP A 87 17.87 -0.28 23.51
CA ASP A 87 18.29 0.04 24.87
C ASP A 87 17.93 -1.09 25.85
N ALA A 88 16.75 -1.70 25.70
CA ALA A 88 16.32 -2.82 26.54
C ALA A 88 17.15 -4.09 26.33
N GLU A 89 17.65 -4.30 25.10
CA GLU A 89 18.54 -5.41 24.74
C GLU A 89 20.04 -5.10 24.96
N GLY A 90 20.37 -3.92 25.51
CA GLY A 90 21.76 -3.51 25.75
C GLY A 90 22.52 -3.16 24.47
N HIS A 91 21.81 -2.78 23.41
CA HIS A 91 22.37 -2.35 22.13
C HIS A 91 22.39 -0.83 22.02
N LEU A 92 23.48 -0.29 21.49
CA LEU A 92 23.60 1.12 21.15
C LEU A 92 23.35 1.28 19.65
N LEU A 93 22.32 2.04 19.27
CA LEU A 93 22.05 2.38 17.87
C LEU A 93 22.83 3.63 17.44
N PRO A 94 23.29 3.68 16.17
CA PRO A 94 23.75 4.91 15.53
C PRO A 94 22.69 6.04 15.57
N GLY A 95 23.09 7.21 15.09
CA GLY A 95 22.18 8.34 14.88
C GLY A 95 21.00 7.95 13.97
N GLU A 96 19.87 8.65 14.11
CA GLU A 96 18.75 8.44 13.19
C GLU A 96 19.21 8.72 11.75
N GLY A 97 18.95 7.78 10.84
CA GLY A 97 19.43 7.82 9.45
C GLY A 97 20.75 7.08 9.20
N ASP A 98 21.50 6.74 10.26
CA ASP A 98 22.76 5.99 10.17
C ASP A 98 22.59 4.48 10.43
N TYR A 99 21.35 4.00 10.51
CA TYR A 99 21.01 2.58 10.61
C TYR A 99 19.75 2.27 9.78
N ALA A 100 19.57 1.00 9.43
CA ALA A 100 18.47 0.52 8.61
C ALA A 100 17.75 -0.66 9.26
N LEU A 101 16.51 -0.87 8.83
CA LEU A 101 15.64 -1.99 9.20
C LEU A 101 15.21 -2.70 7.92
N ALA A 102 15.02 -4.01 8.00
CA ALA A 102 14.56 -4.85 6.90
C ALA A 102 13.30 -5.61 7.33
#